data_AF-A0A3N7J5V8-F1
#
_entry.id   AF-A0A3N7J5V8-F1
#
_cell.length_a   1.000
_cell.length_b   1.000
_cell.length_c   1.000
_cell.angle_alpha   90.00
_cell.angle_beta   90.00
_cell.angle_gamma   90.00
#
_symmetry.space_group_name_H-M   'P 1'
#
loop_
_entity.id
_entity.type
_entity.pdbx_description
1 polymer ?
#
loop_
_entity_poly.entity_id
_entity_poly.type
_entity_poly.pdbx_seq_one_letter_code
_entity_poly.pdbx_strand_id
1 'polypeptide(L)'
;MFNKNIPQIASLLISEPFMLDPNFQRAVVLLCEHHAEEGTVGYVLNQPAILQLKDVIDDVPEADFPLFFGGPVAQESIHFIHKCYDRLHSGVGLGNGIYWGGNFESLKILIRNG
;
A
#
# COMPACT_ATOMS: atom_id res chain seq x y z
N MET A 1 -19.06 4.81 19.86
CA MET A 1 -18.36 4.47 18.62
C MET A 1 -18.70 5.54 17.58
N PHE A 2 -17.73 6.35 17.15
CA PHE A 2 -17.98 7.62 16.44
C PHE A 2 -18.17 7.49 14.91
N ASN A 3 -18.11 6.28 14.35
CA ASN A 3 -18.26 6.05 12.91
C ASN A 3 -19.43 5.10 12.64
N LYS A 4 -20.34 5.51 11.75
CA LYS A 4 -21.49 4.70 11.28
C LYS A 4 -21.19 3.93 9.99
N ASN A 5 -20.05 4.21 9.36
CA ASN A 5 -19.65 3.53 8.13
C ASN A 5 -19.01 2.19 8.48
N ILE A 6 -19.52 1.13 7.84
CA ILE A 6 -18.92 -0.19 7.90
C ILE A 6 -17.69 -0.17 6.96
N PRO A 7 -16.51 -0.61 7.41
CA PRO A 7 -15.34 -0.70 6.55
C PRO A 7 -15.62 -1.57 5.32
N GLN A 8 -15.10 -1.14 4.17
CA GLN A 8 -15.20 -1.83 2.89
C GLN A 8 -13.85 -1.74 2.16
N ILE A 9 -13.68 -2.49 1.07
CA ILE A 9 -12.55 -2.30 0.15
C ILE A 9 -12.48 -0.82 -0.27
N ALA A 10 -11.25 -0.30 -0.39
CA ALA A 10 -10.92 1.10 -0.62
C ALA A 10 -11.30 2.09 0.51
N SER A 11 -11.79 1.62 1.66
CA SER A 11 -11.95 2.48 2.82
C SER A 11 -10.61 2.92 3.39
N LEU A 12 -10.57 4.15 3.91
CA LEU A 12 -9.45 4.66 4.71
C LEU A 12 -9.82 4.58 6.19
N LEU A 13 -9.02 3.85 6.96
CA LEU A 13 -9.09 3.86 8.42
C LEU A 13 -8.12 4.90 8.95
N ILE A 14 -8.63 5.80 9.79
CA ILE A 14 -7.84 6.87 10.39
C ILE A 14 -7.69 6.54 11.87
N SER A 15 -6.45 6.46 12.34
CA SER A 15 -6.15 6.19 13.74
C SER A 15 -6.74 7.28 14.65
N GLU A 16 -7.20 6.89 15.83
CA GLU A 16 -7.56 7.86 16.85
C GLU A 16 -6.33 8.69 17.30
N PRO A 17 -6.51 9.95 17.74
CA PRO A 17 -5.40 10.83 18.13
C PRO A 17 -4.44 10.24 19.18
N PHE A 18 -4.96 9.37 20.06
CA PHE A 18 -4.23 8.75 21.17
C PHE A 18 -4.07 7.24 21.00
N MET A 19 -3.90 6.78 19.75
CA MET A 19 -3.63 5.37 19.47
C MET A 19 -2.41 4.87 20.26
N LEU A 20 -2.61 3.84 21.07
CA LEU A 20 -1.60 3.25 21.94
C LEU A 20 -0.67 2.28 21.20
N ASP A 21 -1.18 1.64 20.14
CA ASP A 21 -0.36 0.77 19.30
C ASP A 21 0.61 1.63 18.46
N PRO A 22 1.93 1.48 18.64
CA PRO A 22 2.92 2.27 17.92
C PRO A 22 2.86 2.06 16.41
N ASN A 23 2.43 0.89 15.93
CA ASN A 23 2.33 0.61 14.49
C ASN A 23 1.24 1.45 13.82
N PHE A 24 0.23 1.88 14.59
CA PHE A 24 -0.92 2.62 14.08
C PHE A 24 -1.01 4.05 14.63
N GLN A 25 0.01 4.55 15.30
CA GLN A 25 0.02 5.93 15.80
C GLN A 25 -0.01 6.92 14.64
N ARG A 26 -1.04 7.78 14.62
CA ARG A 26 -1.31 8.74 13.53
C ARG A 26 -1.39 8.08 12.14
N ALA A 27 -1.73 6.79 12.08
CA ALA A 27 -1.76 6.05 10.83
C ALA A 27 -3.02 6.32 10.01
N VAL A 28 -2.85 6.33 8.70
CA VAL A 28 -3.90 6.25 7.70
C VAL A 28 -3.73 4.92 6.97
N VAL A 29 -4.69 4.01 7.13
CA VAL A 29 -4.63 2.65 6.56
C VAL A 29 -5.62 2.54 5.41
N LEU A 30 -5.17 2.11 4.24
CA LEU A 30 -6.04 1.74 3.12
C LEU A 30 -6.41 0.27 3.19
N LEU A 31 -7.69 -0.05 3.08
CA LEU A 31 -8.15 -1.43 2.95
C LEU A 31 -8.11 -1.88 1.49
N CYS A 32 -7.29 -2.88 1.20
CA CYS A 32 -7.15 -3.48 -0.13
C CYS A 32 -8.02 -4.73 -0.28
N GLU A 33 -8.28 -5.43 0.82
CA GLU A 33 -9.12 -6.63 0.85
C GLU A 33 -9.92 -6.65 2.15
N HIS A 34 -11.19 -7.03 2.09
CA HIS A 34 -12.05 -7.09 3.26
C HIS A 34 -13.16 -8.13 3.06
N HIS A 35 -13.04 -9.26 3.75
CA HIS A 35 -14.01 -10.35 3.77
C HIS A 35 -14.33 -10.73 5.21
N ALA A 36 -15.62 -10.90 5.52
CA ALA A 36 -16.07 -11.17 6.89
C ALA A 36 -15.49 -12.47 7.48
N GLU A 37 -15.23 -13.47 6.63
CA GLU A 37 -14.73 -14.79 7.03
C GLU A 37 -13.22 -14.95 6.81
N GLU A 38 -12.64 -14.26 5.83
CA GLU A 38 -11.24 -14.43 5.41
C GLU A 38 -10.30 -13.34 5.98
N GLY A 39 -10.87 -12.30 6.57
CA GLY A 39 -10.12 -11.23 7.22
C GLY A 39 -9.95 -9.98 6.34
N THR A 40 -8.92 -9.20 6.63
CA THR A 40 -8.73 -7.88 6.02
C THR A 40 -7.26 -7.63 5.77
N VAL A 41 -6.94 -7.17 4.56
CA VAL A 41 -5.61 -6.69 4.22
C VAL A 41 -5.67 -5.18 4.04
N GLY A 42 -4.76 -4.48 4.71
CA GLY A 42 -4.61 -3.05 4.55
C GLY A 42 -3.18 -2.58 4.79
N TYR A 43 -2.87 -1.42 4.24
CA TYR A 43 -1.53 -0.84 4.27
C TYR A 43 -1.56 0.57 4.85
N VAL A 44 -0.62 0.84 5.76
CA VAL A 44 -0.36 2.19 6.26
C VAL A 44 0.27 3.03 5.14
N LEU A 45 -0.33 4.19 4.85
CA LEU A 45 0.05 5.04 3.72
C LEU A 45 0.99 6.20 4.09
N ASN A 46 1.04 6.58 5.36
CA ASN A 46 1.59 7.87 5.79
C ASN A 46 2.76 7.74 6.77
N GLN A 47 3.40 6.58 6.83
CA GLN A 47 4.59 6.34 7.63
C GLN A 47 5.77 6.02 6.70
N PRO A 48 6.63 7.01 6.37
CA PRO A 48 7.80 6.75 5.52
C PRO A 48 8.79 5.82 6.24
N ALA A 49 9.37 4.90 5.48
CA ALA A 49 10.50 4.11 5.93
C ALA A 49 11.81 4.90 5.74
N ILE A 50 12.89 4.42 6.35
CA ILE A 50 14.24 4.99 6.16
C ILE A 50 14.80 4.62 4.77
N LEU A 51 14.34 3.48 4.23
CA LEU A 51 14.80 2.93 2.95
C LEU A 51 14.06 3.53 1.76
N GLN A 52 14.75 3.58 0.63
CA GLN A 52 14.20 3.89 -0.68
C GLN A 52 14.08 2.62 -1.52
N LEU A 53 13.31 2.67 -2.61
CA LEU A 53 13.07 1.51 -3.47
C LEU A 53 14.38 0.94 -4.04
N LYS A 54 15.31 1.82 -4.46
CA LYS A 54 16.64 1.45 -4.95
C LYS A 54 17.52 0.72 -3.92
N ASP A 55 17.26 0.91 -2.62
CA ASP A 55 18.01 0.24 -1.56
C ASP A 55 17.56 -1.22 -1.37
N VAL A 56 16.40 -1.58 -1.91
CA VAL A 56 15.79 -2.91 -1.77
C VAL A 56 15.75 -3.67 -3.10
N ILE A 57 15.87 -2.97 -4.24
CA ILE A 57 15.80 -3.57 -5.58
C ILE A 57 16.96 -3.07 -6.44
N ASP A 58 17.93 -3.95 -6.68
CA ASP A 58 19.12 -3.64 -7.47
C ASP A 58 18.83 -3.37 -8.96
N ASP A 59 17.72 -3.89 -9.48
CA ASP A 59 17.35 -3.79 -10.91
C ASP A 59 16.89 -2.38 -11.35
N VAL A 60 16.65 -1.48 -10.39
CA VAL A 60 16.11 -0.13 -10.62
C VAL A 60 16.89 0.94 -9.84
N PRO A 61 18.21 1.11 -10.09
CA PRO A 61 19.08 1.96 -9.28
C PRO A 61 18.71 3.46 -9.33
N GLU A 62 18.06 3.90 -10.42
CA GLU A 62 17.60 5.27 -10.63
C GLU A 62 16.27 5.57 -9.89
N ALA A 63 15.63 4.55 -9.30
CA ALA A 63 14.29 4.65 -8.75
C ALA A 63 14.28 5.27 -7.35
N ASP A 64 14.27 6.59 -7.30
CA ASP A 64 14.25 7.39 -6.07
C ASP A 64 12.84 7.49 -5.44
N PHE A 65 12.17 6.36 -5.29
CA PHE A 65 10.85 6.30 -4.64
C PHE A 65 11.01 6.01 -3.15
N PRO A 66 10.40 6.84 -2.26
CA PRO A 66 10.37 6.54 -0.84
C PRO A 66 9.53 5.27 -0.58
N LEU A 67 10.05 4.38 0.27
CA LEU A 67 9.25 3.29 0.78
C LEU A 67 8.46 3.76 2.00
N PHE A 68 7.33 3.11 2.22
CA PHE A 68 6.47 3.35 3.37
C PHE A 68 6.38 2.07 4.17
N PHE A 69 6.34 2.22 5.49
CA PHE A 69 6.01 1.13 6.37
C PHE A 69 4.57 0.71 6.11
N GLY A 70 4.36 -0.47 5.51
CA GLY A 70 3.03 -0.96 5.16
C GLY A 70 2.25 -1.53 6.35
N GLY A 71 2.93 -1.96 7.40
CA GLY A 71 2.34 -2.57 8.59
C GLY A 71 3.30 -3.55 9.30
N PRO A 72 2.90 -4.11 10.44
CA PRO A 72 3.74 -5.01 11.23
C PRO A 72 3.93 -6.40 10.61
N VAL A 73 3.12 -6.77 9.61
CA VAL A 73 3.10 -8.10 9.01
C VAL A 73 3.83 -8.08 7.66
N ALA A 74 4.61 -9.13 7.38
CA ALA A 74 5.31 -9.34 6.11
C ALA A 74 6.18 -8.15 5.66
N GLN A 75 6.95 -7.57 6.59
CA GLN A 75 7.81 -6.39 6.34
C GLN A 75 8.89 -6.60 5.26
N GLU A 76 9.20 -7.85 4.92
CA GLU A 76 10.15 -8.22 3.86
C GLU A 76 9.50 -8.24 2.46
N SER A 77 8.17 -8.09 2.37
CA SER A 77 7.42 -8.10 1.10
C SER A 77 7.10 -6.69 0.62
N ILE A 78 7.37 -6.43 -0.65
CA ILE A 78 7.01 -5.16 -1.29
C ILE A 78 5.61 -5.26 -1.87
N HIS A 79 4.77 -4.31 -1.47
CA HIS A 79 3.47 -4.09 -2.07
C HIS A 79 3.41 -2.68 -2.63
N PHE A 80 2.67 -2.51 -3.72
CA PHE A 80 2.50 -1.22 -4.36
C PHE A 80 1.04 -0.98 -4.70
N ILE A 81 0.66 0.29 -4.70
CA ILE A 81 -0.66 0.77 -5.09
C ILE A 81 -0.44 1.76 -6.24
N HIS A 82 -1.22 1.64 -7.30
CA HIS A 82 -1.01 2.41 -8.51
C HIS A 82 -2.31 2.78 -9.21
N LYS A 83 -2.23 3.72 -10.17
CA LYS A 83 -3.33 4.12 -11.07
C LYS A 83 -3.08 3.79 -12.54
N CYS A 84 -1.92 3.24 -12.85
CA CYS A 84 -1.46 3.01 -14.23
C CYS A 84 -1.85 1.61 -14.77
N TYR A 85 -3.11 1.21 -14.60
CA TYR A 85 -3.59 -0.07 -15.14
C TYR A 85 -3.45 -0.13 -16.68
N ASP A 86 -3.63 1.00 -17.37
CA ASP A 86 -3.44 1.10 -18.84
C ASP A 86 -2.01 0.79 -19.31
N ARG A 87 -1.03 0.77 -18.39
CA ARG A 87 0.36 0.43 -18.69
C ARG A 87 0.72 -0.96 -18.16
N LEU A 88 0.35 -1.25 -16.91
CA LEU A 88 0.68 -2.52 -16.24
C LEU A 88 -0.21 -3.69 -16.68
N HIS A 89 -1.45 -3.43 -17.06
CA HIS A 89 -2.49 -4.43 -17.35
C HIS A 89 -2.59 -5.52 -16.27
N SER A 90 -2.31 -5.14 -15.03
CA SER A 90 -2.16 -6.04 -13.89
C SER A 90 -2.46 -5.28 -12.60
N GLY A 91 -2.90 -6.01 -11.57
CA GLY A 91 -3.33 -5.47 -10.28
C GLY A 91 -4.81 -5.72 -9.99
N VAL A 92 -5.15 -5.76 -8.71
CA VAL A 92 -6.52 -5.92 -8.21
C VAL A 92 -7.18 -4.55 -8.11
N GLY A 93 -8.32 -4.36 -8.77
CA GLY A 93 -9.05 -3.09 -8.74
C GLY A 93 -9.72 -2.85 -7.39
N LEU A 94 -9.35 -1.77 -6.71
CA LEU A 94 -9.98 -1.34 -5.45
C LEU A 94 -11.16 -0.39 -5.69
N GLY A 95 -11.26 0.18 -6.89
CA GLY A 95 -12.21 1.24 -7.24
C GLY A 95 -11.53 2.60 -7.39
N ASN A 96 -12.24 3.59 -7.95
CA ASN A 96 -11.73 4.95 -8.19
C ASN A 96 -10.43 5.01 -9.03
N GLY A 97 -10.22 4.02 -9.91
CA GLY A 97 -9.00 3.89 -10.71
C GLY A 97 -7.74 3.55 -9.89
N ILE A 98 -7.91 3.05 -8.67
CA ILE A 98 -6.83 2.58 -7.80
C ILE A 98 -6.74 1.06 -7.89
N TYR A 99 -5.52 0.57 -8.02
CA TYR A 99 -5.20 -0.84 -8.15
C TYR A 99 -4.12 -1.23 -7.14
N TRP A 100 -4.26 -2.41 -6.56
CA TRP A 100 -3.32 -2.99 -5.61
C TRP A 100 -2.54 -4.15 -6.23
N GLY A 101 -1.22 -4.10 -6.07
CA GLY A 101 -0.30 -5.11 -6.58
C GLY A 101 -0.30 -5.19 -8.10
N GLY A 102 0.06 -6.35 -8.62
CA GLY A 102 0.21 -6.59 -10.06
C GLY A 102 1.58 -7.18 -10.40
N ASN A 103 1.89 -7.23 -11.68
CA ASN A 103 3.15 -7.78 -12.17
C ASN A 103 4.32 -6.82 -11.86
N PHE A 104 5.15 -7.22 -10.90
CA PHE A 104 6.26 -6.42 -10.44
C PHE A 104 7.37 -6.22 -11.49
N GLU A 105 7.62 -7.22 -12.34
CA GLU A 105 8.59 -7.09 -13.44
C GLU A 105 8.18 -6.01 -14.43
N SER A 106 6.89 -5.94 -14.76
CA SER A 106 6.32 -4.90 -15.61
C SER A 106 6.42 -3.53 -14.97
N LEU A 107 6.23 -3.44 -13.64
CA LEU A 107 6.42 -2.20 -12.89
C LEU A 107 7.87 -1.72 -12.97
N LYS A 108 8.85 -2.61 -12.77
CA LYS A 108 10.29 -2.27 -12.89
C LYS A 108 10.62 -1.73 -14.28
N ILE A 109 10.08 -2.32 -15.35
CA ILE A 109 10.27 -1.83 -16.72
C ILE A 109 9.69 -0.42 -16.88
N LEU A 110 8.51 -0.14 -16.32
CA LEU A 110 7.89 1.19 -16.41
C LEU A 110 8.67 2.25 -15.62
N ILE A 111 9.19 1.88 -14.44
CA ILE A 111 10.02 2.77 -13.63
C ILE A 111 11.31 3.16 -14.37
N ARG A 112 11.92 2.22 -15.10
CA ARG A 112 13.16 2.47 -15.86
C ARG A 112 12.96 3.34 -17.10
N ASN A 113 11.76 3.34 -17.68
CA ASN A 113 11.46 3.96 -18.96
C ASN A 113 10.64 5.26 -18.84
N GLY A 114 10.28 5.67 -17.62
CA GLY A 114 9.49 6.88 -17.34
C GLY A 114 10.33 7.96 -16.70
#